data_AF-A0A6C0LSI2-F1
#
_entry.id   AF-A0A6C0LSI2-F1
#
_cell.length_a   1.000
_cell.length_b   1.000
_cell.length_c   1.000
_cell.angle_alpha   90.00
_cell.angle_beta   90.00
_cell.angle_gamma   90.00
#
_symmetry.space_group_name_H-M   'P 1'
#
loop_
_entity.id
_entity.type
_entity.pdbx_description
1 polymer ?
#
loop_
_entity_poly.entity_id
_entity_poly.type
_entity_poly.pdbx_seq_one_letter_code
_entity_poly.pdbx_strand_id
1 'polypeptide(L)'
;MISIGLPNILKACLGYIVIILMDAIWLPFATYMEFYPKFDDTHILFAILAWMSIATLLSCGDVSSGKDAAIFGMYVGLIAYSTWNFTEATVHKEWRNTAILFDLTYGTLLCAFTGFVVYKIDSLIQI
;
A
#
# COMPACT_ATOMS: atom_id res chain seq x y z
N MET A 1 -5.87 -13.18 -16.07
CA MET A 1 -6.60 -11.98 -16.58
C MET A 1 -6.84 -11.08 -15.38
N ILE A 2 -6.60 -9.79 -15.53
CA ILE A 2 -6.87 -8.77 -14.50
C ILE A 2 -8.04 -7.93 -15.00
N SER A 3 -9.13 -7.90 -14.25
CA SER A 3 -10.29 -7.02 -14.44
C SER A 3 -10.49 -6.15 -13.20
N ILE A 4 -11.16 -5.01 -13.37
CA ILE A 4 -11.51 -4.10 -12.27
C ILE A 4 -13.02 -4.20 -12.06
N GLY A 5 -13.42 -4.55 -10.84
CA GLY A 5 -14.81 -4.66 -10.41
C GLY A 5 -15.17 -3.64 -9.33
N LEU A 6 -16.30 -3.89 -8.66
CA LEU A 6 -16.72 -3.15 -7.47
C LEU A 6 -15.89 -3.59 -6.25
N PRO A 7 -15.69 -2.70 -5.27
CA PRO A 7 -14.96 -3.05 -4.05
C PRO A 7 -15.68 -4.16 -3.28
N ASN A 8 -14.90 -5.16 -2.84
CA ASN A 8 -15.37 -6.21 -1.96
C ASN A 8 -14.96 -5.88 -0.52
N ILE A 9 -15.94 -5.71 0.37
CA ILE A 9 -15.72 -5.27 1.75
C ILE A 9 -14.81 -6.23 2.52
N LEU A 10 -15.02 -7.54 2.39
CA LEU A 10 -14.19 -8.54 3.09
C LEU A 10 -12.74 -8.47 2.62
N LYS A 11 -12.50 -8.42 1.30
CA LYS A 11 -11.16 -8.27 0.73
C LYS A 11 -10.49 -6.96 1.13
N ALA A 12 -11.26 -5.87 1.19
CA ALA A 12 -10.76 -4.57 1.66
C ALA A 12 -10.35 -4.62 3.13
N CYS A 13 -11.15 -5.23 4.02
CA CYS A 13 -10.79 -5.40 5.43
C CYS A 13 -9.52 -6.25 5.59
N LEU A 14 -9.41 -7.35 4.86
CA LEU A 14 -8.21 -8.19 4.87
C LEU A 14 -6.97 -7.42 4.38
N GLY A 15 -7.11 -6.70 3.27
CA GLY A 15 -6.03 -5.87 2.73
C GLY A 15 -5.58 -4.79 3.72
N TYR A 16 -6.53 -4.12 4.38
CA TYR A 16 -6.26 -3.10 5.37
C TYR A 16 -5.47 -3.66 6.57
N ILE A 17 -5.88 -4.82 7.09
CA ILE A 17 -5.16 -5.50 8.19
C ILE A 17 -3.72 -5.82 7.78
N VAL A 18 -3.52 -6.39 6.59
CA VAL A 18 -2.17 -6.73 6.11
C VAL A 18 -1.30 -5.48 5.96
N ILE A 19 -1.84 -4.39 5.40
CA ILE A 19 -1.13 -3.12 5.26
C ILE A 19 -0.68 -2.60 6.64
N ILE A 20 -1.59 -2.54 7.61
CA ILE A 20 -1.24 -2.06 8.96
C ILE A 20 -0.18 -2.92 9.63
N LEU A 21 -0.28 -4.25 9.51
CA LEU A 21 0.68 -5.15 10.13
C LEU A 21 2.09 -4.95 9.54
N MET A 22 2.17 -4.75 8.23
CA MET A 22 3.45 -4.47 7.57
C MET A 22 3.98 -3.08 7.93
N ASP A 23 3.12 -2.06 7.97
CA ASP A 23 3.51 -0.71 8.34
C ASP A 23 3.92 -0.60 9.81
N ALA A 24 3.34 -1.41 10.70
CA ALA A 24 3.80 -1.53 12.09
C ALA A 24 5.25 -2.02 12.21
N ILE A 25 5.78 -2.70 11.19
CA ILE A 25 7.18 -3.13 11.10
C ILE A 25 8.02 -2.08 10.38
N TRP A 26 7.50 -1.53 9.27
CA TRP A 26 8.21 -0.55 8.45
C TRP A 26 8.42 0.79 9.14
N LEU A 27 7.39 1.37 9.77
CA LEU A 27 7.47 2.72 10.34
C LEU A 27 8.54 2.85 11.43
N PRO A 28 8.70 1.91 12.39
CA PRO A 28 9.83 1.93 13.32
C PRO A 28 11.18 1.84 12.63
N PHE A 29 11.31 0.97 11.62
CA PHE A 29 12.55 0.82 10.84
C PHE A 29 12.90 2.10 10.07
N ALA A 30 11.93 2.69 9.37
CA ALA A 30 12.12 3.90 8.60
C ALA A 30 12.43 5.12 9.48
N THR A 31 11.87 5.15 10.70
CA THR A 31 12.19 6.16 11.72
C THR A 31 13.61 5.98 12.23
N TYR A 32 14.02 4.74 12.54
CA TYR A 32 15.40 4.43 12.96
C TYR A 32 16.44 4.81 11.90
N MET A 33 16.14 4.57 10.62
CA MET A 33 17.02 4.90 9.50
C MET A 33 16.94 6.38 9.06
N GLU A 34 16.07 7.18 9.68
CA GLU A 34 15.80 8.57 9.31
C GLU A 34 15.50 8.77 7.81
N PHE A 35 14.68 7.88 7.24
CA PHE A 35 14.29 7.95 5.83
C PHE A 35 13.45 9.19 5.54
N TYR A 36 12.46 9.47 6.39
CA TYR A 36 11.57 10.62 6.24
C TYR A 36 12.07 11.84 7.02
N PRO A 37 11.79 13.06 6.54
CA PRO A 37 11.96 14.26 7.35
C PRO A 37 11.12 14.16 8.63
N LYS A 38 11.60 14.78 9.72
CA LYS A 38 10.84 14.87 10.97
C LYS A 38 9.81 15.98 10.84
N PHE A 39 8.52 15.63 10.89
CA PHE A 39 7.42 16.58 10.91
C PHE A 39 6.74 16.55 12.28
N ASP A 40 6.65 17.69 12.94
CA ASP A 40 6.15 17.79 14.31
C ASP A 40 4.61 17.67 14.40
N ASP A 41 3.89 17.85 13.29
CA ASP A 41 2.41 17.91 13.24
C ASP A 41 1.77 16.80 12.36
N THR A 42 2.18 15.54 12.54
CA THR A 42 1.64 14.43 11.73
C THR A 42 0.19 14.09 12.10
N HIS A 43 -0.73 14.25 11.14
CA HIS A 43 -2.15 13.92 11.31
C HIS A 43 -2.45 12.42 11.05
N ILE A 44 -2.38 11.61 12.10
CA ILE A 44 -2.60 10.13 12.05
C ILE A 44 -3.91 9.72 11.36
N LEU A 45 -4.98 10.52 11.46
CA LEU A 45 -6.25 10.21 10.81
C LEU A 45 -6.11 10.06 9.29
N PHE A 46 -5.29 10.88 8.64
CA PHE A 46 -5.10 10.79 7.18
C PHE A 46 -4.30 9.56 6.78
N ALA A 47 -3.40 9.06 7.63
CA ALA A 47 -2.73 7.78 7.40
C ALA A 47 -3.73 6.61 7.38
N ILE A 48 -4.67 6.59 8.35
CA ILE A 48 -5.75 5.60 8.40
C ILE A 48 -6.61 5.63 7.13
N LEU A 49 -6.98 6.83 6.68
CA LEU A 49 -7.76 7.01 5.46
C LEU A 49 -7.00 6.60 4.20
N ALA A 50 -5.68 6.85 4.14
CA ALA A 50 -4.84 6.42 3.04
C ALA A 50 -4.76 4.88 2.95
N TRP A 51 -4.48 4.19 4.07
CA TRP A 51 -4.47 2.73 4.11
C TRP A 51 -5.81 2.12 3.73
N MET A 52 -6.92 2.70 4.19
CA MET A 52 -8.26 2.25 3.84
C MET A 52 -8.55 2.43 2.35
N SER A 53 -8.11 3.54 1.76
CA SER A 53 -8.28 3.83 0.33
C SER A 53 -7.48 2.84 -0.53
N ILE A 54 -6.22 2.57 -0.18
CA ILE A 54 -5.37 1.59 -0.87
C ILE A 54 -5.97 0.19 -0.77
N ALA A 55 -6.38 -0.22 0.44
CA ALA A 55 -7.01 -1.53 0.65
C ALA A 55 -8.32 -1.69 -0.14
N THR A 56 -9.12 -0.64 -0.21
CA THR A 56 -10.35 -0.61 -1.02
C THR A 56 -10.03 -0.78 -2.49
N LEU A 57 -9.03 -0.07 -3.02
CA LEU A 57 -8.63 -0.19 -4.42
C LEU A 57 -8.08 -1.58 -4.75
N LEU A 58 -7.27 -2.17 -3.87
CA LEU A 58 -6.81 -3.55 -3.99
C LEU A 58 -7.98 -4.55 -4.04
N SER A 59 -9.06 -4.28 -3.30
CA SER A 59 -10.25 -5.15 -3.27
C SER A 59 -11.05 -5.16 -4.57
N CYS A 60 -10.87 -4.17 -5.44
CA CYS A 60 -11.54 -4.09 -6.74
C CYS A 60 -10.91 -5.01 -7.80
N GLY A 61 -9.74 -5.60 -7.53
CA GLY A 61 -9.05 -6.48 -8.46
C GLY A 61 -9.76 -7.83 -8.58
N ASP A 62 -10.33 -8.10 -9.75
CA ASP A 62 -10.81 -9.42 -10.14
C ASP A 62 -9.70 -10.14 -10.91
N VAL A 63 -9.14 -11.17 -10.28
CA VAL A 63 -7.86 -11.78 -10.67
C VAL A 63 -7.94 -13.30 -10.66
N SER A 64 -7.46 -13.92 -11.74
CA SER A 64 -7.54 -15.37 -11.92
C SER A 64 -6.43 -16.17 -11.22
N SER A 65 -5.36 -15.52 -10.76
CA SER A 65 -4.23 -16.20 -10.13
C SER A 65 -3.54 -15.32 -9.10
N GLY A 66 -2.81 -15.93 -8.17
CA GLY A 66 -2.01 -15.19 -7.19
C GLY A 66 -0.93 -14.31 -7.84
N LYS A 67 -0.40 -14.73 -9.00
CA LYS A 67 0.53 -13.91 -9.79
C LYS A 67 -0.17 -12.65 -10.31
N ASP A 68 -1.37 -12.80 -10.87
CA ASP A 68 -2.16 -11.66 -11.36
C ASP A 68 -2.55 -10.72 -10.21
N ALA A 69 -2.88 -11.27 -9.04
CA ALA A 69 -3.16 -10.52 -7.82
C ALA A 69 -1.95 -9.69 -7.37
N ALA A 70 -0.75 -10.28 -7.37
CA ALA A 70 0.49 -9.59 -7.02
C ALA A 70 0.82 -8.47 -8.02
N ILE A 71 0.63 -8.73 -9.32
CA ILE A 71 0.86 -7.73 -10.38
C ILE A 71 -0.15 -6.58 -10.26
N PHE A 72 -1.43 -6.87 -10.01
CA PHE A 72 -2.44 -5.85 -9.78
C PHE A 72 -2.07 -4.99 -8.55
N GLY A 73 -1.70 -5.63 -7.44
CA GLY A 73 -1.24 -4.94 -6.25
C GLY A 73 0.00 -4.08 -6.50
N MET A 74 0.96 -4.58 -7.28
CA MET A 74 2.14 -3.82 -7.69
C MET A 74 1.75 -2.53 -8.44
N TYR A 75 0.81 -2.58 -9.38
CA TYR A 75 0.33 -1.38 -10.08
C TYR A 75 -0.36 -0.40 -9.14
N VAL A 76 -1.21 -0.88 -8.22
CA VAL A 76 -1.87 -0.05 -7.21
C VAL A 76 -0.84 0.67 -6.33
N GLY A 77 0.14 -0.08 -5.82
CA GLY A 77 1.21 0.48 -4.98
C GLY A 77 2.07 1.48 -5.74
N LEU A 78 2.50 1.14 -6.96
CA LEU A 78 3.28 2.05 -7.78
C LEU A 78 2.55 3.38 -7.98
N ILE A 79 1.25 3.36 -8.31
CA ILE A 79 0.46 4.58 -8.51
C ILE A 79 0.28 5.35 -7.20
N ALA A 80 -0.14 4.70 -6.12
CA ALA A 80 -0.41 5.37 -4.85
C ALA A 80 0.85 6.02 -4.26
N TYR A 81 1.95 5.27 -4.19
CA TYR A 81 3.17 5.73 -3.55
C TYR A 81 3.99 6.66 -4.44
N SER A 82 3.89 6.56 -5.78
CA SER A 82 4.49 7.58 -6.67
C SER A 82 3.73 8.90 -6.59
N THR A 83 2.39 8.85 -6.54
CA THR A 83 1.56 10.06 -6.37
C THR A 83 1.94 10.77 -5.09
N TRP A 84 1.99 10.05 -3.96
CA TRP A 84 2.43 10.60 -2.68
C TRP A 84 3.84 11.20 -2.77
N ASN A 85 4.84 10.38 -3.12
CA ASN A 85 6.24 10.82 -3.05
C ASN A 85 6.57 11.95 -4.02
N PHE A 86 5.98 11.96 -5.21
CA PHE A 86 6.25 13.02 -6.19
C PHE A 86 5.51 14.31 -5.85
N THR A 87 4.31 14.22 -5.26
CA THR A 87 3.62 15.40 -4.72
C THR A 87 4.41 15.98 -3.55
N GLU A 88 4.84 15.15 -2.60
CA GLU A 88 5.68 15.58 -1.47
C GLU A 88 6.98 16.22 -1.95
N ALA A 89 7.71 15.60 -2.88
CA ALA A 89 8.94 16.16 -3.43
C ALA A 89 8.73 17.48 -4.20
N THR A 90 7.51 17.74 -4.70
CA THR A 90 7.16 18.99 -5.36
C THR A 90 6.93 20.12 -4.34
N VAL A 91 6.35 19.80 -3.18
CA VAL A 91 5.97 20.78 -2.14
C VAL A 91 7.09 20.98 -1.12
N HIS A 92 7.72 19.90 -0.66
CA HIS A 92 8.71 19.82 0.40
C HIS A 92 10.11 19.56 -0.17
N LYS A 93 10.94 20.59 -0.22
CA LYS A 93 12.31 20.50 -0.78
C LYS A 93 13.25 19.63 0.05
N GLU A 94 12.91 19.45 1.32
CA GLU A 94 13.56 18.56 2.28
C GLU A 94 13.28 17.08 2.03
N TRP A 95 12.31 16.75 1.15
CA TRP A 95 11.99 15.37 0.80
C TRP A 95 13.12 14.75 -0.03
N ARG A 96 13.90 13.86 0.62
CA ARG A 96 15.13 13.31 0.02
C ARG A 96 14.80 12.32 -1.09
N ASN A 97 15.58 12.34 -2.18
CA ASN A 97 15.48 11.35 -3.26
C ASN A 97 15.60 9.90 -2.77
N THR A 98 16.38 9.67 -1.71
CA THR A 98 16.49 8.34 -1.08
C THR A 98 15.19 7.93 -0.41
N ALA A 99 14.51 8.85 0.28
CA ALA A 99 13.19 8.61 0.89
C ALA A 99 12.19 8.19 -0.19
N ILE A 100 12.16 8.91 -1.31
CA ILE A 100 11.31 8.60 -2.47
C ILE A 100 11.57 7.17 -2.97
N LEU A 101 12.83 6.81 -3.21
CA LEU A 101 13.16 5.49 -3.75
C LEU A 101 12.80 4.36 -2.79
N PHE A 102 13.11 4.50 -1.50
CA PHE A 102 12.81 3.48 -0.50
C PHE A 102 11.31 3.35 -0.25
N ASP A 103 10.59 4.46 -0.08
CA ASP A 103 9.16 4.46 0.18
C ASP A 103 8.35 3.96 -1.02
N LEU A 104 8.74 4.38 -2.24
CA LEU A 104 8.13 3.87 -3.47
C LEU A 104 8.34 2.36 -3.62
N THR A 105 9.57 1.88 -3.36
CA THR A 105 9.88 0.45 -3.44
C THR A 105 9.11 -0.34 -2.40
N TYR A 106 9.12 0.13 -1.14
CA TYR A 106 8.40 -0.49 -0.04
C TYR A 106 6.90 -0.55 -0.33
N GLY A 107 6.26 0.58 -0.66
CA GLY A 107 4.83 0.65 -0.92
C GLY A 107 4.38 -0.18 -2.11
N THR A 108 5.20 -0.24 -3.17
CA THR A 108 4.94 -1.11 -4.33
C THR A 108 4.97 -2.58 -3.94
N LEU A 109 6.01 -3.01 -3.20
CA LEU A 109 6.13 -4.39 -2.74
C LEU A 109 5.06 -4.74 -1.70
N LEU A 110 4.70 -3.81 -0.83
CA LEU A 110 3.63 -3.96 0.16
C LEU A 110 2.31 -4.24 -0.53
N CYS A 111 1.94 -3.46 -1.54
CA CYS A 111 0.68 -3.66 -2.25
C CYS A 111 0.68 -4.95 -3.07
N ALA A 112 1.82 -5.31 -3.68
CA ALA A 112 1.97 -6.60 -4.38
C ALA A 112 1.80 -7.79 -3.41
N PHE A 113 2.46 -7.74 -2.25
CA PHE A 113 2.33 -8.74 -1.20
C PHE A 113 0.90 -8.81 -0.67
N THR A 114 0.30 -7.67 -0.38
CA THR A 114 -1.08 -7.56 0.11
C THR A 114 -2.07 -8.18 -0.88
N GLY A 115 -1.96 -7.84 -2.16
CA GLY A 115 -2.81 -8.43 -3.21
C GLY A 115 -2.68 -9.95 -3.27
N PHE A 116 -1.46 -10.47 -3.20
CA PHE A 116 -1.21 -11.92 -3.17
C PHE A 116 -1.82 -12.59 -1.92
N VAL A 117 -1.60 -12.03 -0.73
CA VAL A 117 -2.09 -12.58 0.54
C VAL A 117 -3.61 -12.57 0.59
N VAL A 118 -4.25 -11.45 0.21
CA VAL A 118 -5.71 -11.34 0.15
C VAL A 118 -6.29 -12.38 -0.79
N TYR A 119 -5.71 -12.55 -1.99
CA TYR A 119 -6.13 -13.61 -2.91
C TYR A 119 -6.01 -15.01 -2.30
N LYS A 120 -4.90 -15.30 -1.61
CA LYS A 120 -4.70 -16.61 -0.97
C LYS A 120 -5.71 -16.86 0.15
N ILE A 121 -5.95 -15.87 0.99
CA ILE A 121 -6.93 -15.99 2.08
C ILE A 121 -8.35 -16.17 1.52
N ASP A 122 -8.74 -15.36 0.53
CA ASP A 122 -10.03 -15.48 -0.16
C ASP A 122 -10.24 -16.89 -0.75
N SER A 123 -9.20 -17.43 -1.39
CA SER A 123 -9.22 -18.79 -1.95
C SER A 123 -9.30 -19.92 -0.92
N LEU A 124 -8.99 -19.64 0.35
CA LEU A 124 -9.09 -20.60 1.46
C LEU A 124 -10.43 -20.50 2.19
N ILE A 125 -11.01 -19.31 2.23
CA ILE A 125 -12.25 -19.06 2.98
C ILE A 125 -13.49 -19.54 2.20
N GLN A 126 -13.42 -19.64 0.85
CA GLN A 126 -14.47 -20.17 -0.05
C GLN A 126 -15.88 -20.27 0.58
N ILE A 127 -16.46 -19.11 0.86
CA ILE A 127 -17.91 -18.98 1.06
C ILE A 127 -18.54 -18.79 -0.32
#